data_AF-M1ECA8-F1
#
_entry.id   AF-M1ECA8-F1
#
_cell.length_a   1.000
_cell.length_b   1.000
_cell.length_c   1.000
_cell.angle_alpha   90.00
_cell.angle_beta   90.00
_cell.angle_gamma   90.00
#
_symmetry.space_group_name_H-M   'P 1'
#
loop_
_entity.id
_entity.type
_entity.pdbx_description
1 polymer ?
#
loop_
_entity_poly.entity_id
_entity_poly.type
_entity_poly.pdbx_seq_one_letter_code
_entity_poly.pdbx_strand_id
1 'polypeptide(L)'
;IFHQVMYGMLVFTLVLRSIYIVTWVYPWLRGLGYTSLGIFLMGFLLWNIDNIFCDSLRNFRKKVPPIIGVATQFHAWWHILTGLGSYLHILFSLYTRTLYLKYRPKVKFLFGIWPVILFEPLRK
;
A
#
# COMPACT_ATOMS: atom_id res chain seq x y z
N ILE A 1 -6.16 -1.95 21.03
CA ILE A 1 -7.51 -2.37 20.60
C ILE A 1 -8.32 -1.18 20.06
N PHE A 2 -8.71 -0.18 20.86
CA PHE A 2 -9.48 0.98 20.36
C PHE A 2 -8.86 1.63 19.10
N HIS A 3 -7.58 1.99 19.16
CA HIS A 3 -6.85 2.57 18.02
C HIS A 3 -6.90 1.69 16.76
N GLN A 4 -6.71 0.37 16.91
CA GLN A 4 -6.70 -0.57 15.78
C GLN A 4 -8.07 -0.66 15.11
N VAL A 5 -9.15 -0.67 15.91
CA VAL A 5 -10.52 -0.72 15.39
C VAL A 5 -10.89 0.58 14.68
N MET A 6 -10.60 1.74 15.29
CA MET A 6 -10.89 3.05 14.67
C MET A 6 -10.11 3.23 13.36
N TYR A 7 -8.82 2.91 13.37
CA TYR A 7 -7.99 2.94 12.15
C TYR A 7 -8.53 1.97 11.09
N GLY A 8 -8.92 0.76 11.49
CA GLY A 8 -9.49 -0.25 10.60
C GLY A 8 -10.78 0.22 9.92
N MET A 9 -11.69 0.88 10.65
CA MET A 9 -12.89 1.46 10.06
C MET A 9 -12.57 2.56 9.04
N LEU A 10 -11.59 3.42 9.33
CA LEU A 10 -11.14 4.45 8.40
C LEU A 10 -10.60 3.81 7.11
N VAL A 11 -9.70 2.83 7.21
CA VAL A 11 -9.17 2.10 6.06
C VAL A 11 -10.28 1.39 5.28
N PHE A 12 -11.25 0.78 5.96
CA PHE A 12 -12.38 0.12 5.32
C PHE A 12 -13.19 1.09 4.44
N THR A 13 -13.51 2.28 4.95
CA THR A 13 -14.22 3.31 4.15
C THR A 13 -13.40 3.78 2.94
N LEU A 14 -12.08 3.93 3.08
CA LEU A 14 -11.18 4.24 1.96
C LEU A 14 -11.18 3.13 0.90
N VAL A 15 -11.16 1.87 1.33
CA VAL A 15 -11.19 0.71 0.43
C VAL A 15 -12.51 0.66 -0.34
N LEU A 16 -13.66 0.82 0.33
CA LEU A 16 -14.96 0.85 -0.35
C LEU A 16 -15.02 1.97 -1.40
N ARG A 17 -14.54 3.17 -1.06
CA ARG A 17 -14.49 4.29 -2.00
C ARG A 17 -13.58 4.00 -3.19
N SER A 18 -12.43 3.36 -2.95
CA SER A 18 -11.49 2.97 -3.99
C SER A 18 -12.10 1.94 -4.93
N ILE A 19 -12.77 0.93 -4.38
CA ILE A 19 -13.48 -0.11 -5.15
C ILE A 19 -14.54 0.55 -6.04
N TYR A 20 -15.36 1.46 -5.50
CA TYR A 20 -16.34 2.20 -6.28
C TYR A 20 -15.71 2.94 -7.47
N ILE A 21 -14.60 3.67 -7.24
CA ILE A 21 -13.92 4.43 -8.29
C ILE A 21 -13.39 3.50 -9.39
N VAL A 22 -12.72 2.39 -9.04
CA VAL A 22 -12.13 1.47 -10.05
C VAL A 22 -13.17 0.57 -10.74
N THR A 23 -14.35 0.41 -10.16
CA THR A 23 -15.41 -0.41 -10.76
C THR A 23 -16.30 0.42 -11.69
N TRP A 24 -16.70 1.62 -11.25
CA TRP A 24 -17.74 2.41 -11.92
C TRP A 24 -17.25 3.68 -12.61
N VAL A 25 -16.14 4.28 -12.16
CA VAL A 25 -15.71 5.61 -12.64
C VAL A 25 -14.52 5.49 -13.59
N TYR A 26 -13.42 4.93 -13.11
CA TYR A 26 -12.12 4.88 -13.79
C TYR A 26 -11.55 3.46 -13.79
N PRO A 27 -12.09 2.54 -14.63
CA PRO A 27 -11.69 1.13 -14.64
C PRO A 27 -10.24 0.90 -15.06
N TRP A 28 -9.61 1.85 -15.75
CA TRP A 28 -8.19 1.79 -16.08
C TRP A 28 -7.28 1.89 -14.85
N LEU A 29 -7.77 2.36 -13.70
CA LEU A 29 -7.00 2.41 -12.45
C LEU A 29 -7.06 1.14 -11.61
N ARG A 30 -7.73 0.07 -12.10
CA ARG A 30 -7.84 -1.22 -11.39
C ARG A 30 -6.49 -1.79 -10.99
N GLY A 31 -5.51 -1.77 -11.90
CA GLY A 31 -4.16 -2.26 -11.60
C GLY A 31 -3.56 -1.57 -10.39
N LEU A 32 -3.48 -0.24 -10.43
CA LEU A 32 -2.91 0.55 -9.32
C LEU A 32 -3.70 0.38 -8.01
N GLY A 33 -5.03 0.42 -8.08
CA GLY A 33 -5.90 0.29 -6.91
C GLY A 33 -5.81 -1.09 -6.24
N TYR A 34 -5.88 -2.17 -7.01
CA TYR A 34 -5.80 -3.53 -6.46
C TYR A 34 -4.38 -3.90 -6.03
N THR A 35 -3.32 -3.40 -6.70
CA THR A 35 -1.95 -3.59 -6.23
C THR A 35 -1.72 -2.89 -4.89
N SER A 36 -2.20 -1.65 -4.73
CA SER A 36 -2.15 -0.94 -3.44
C SER A 36 -2.84 -1.74 -2.32
N LEU A 37 -4.07 -2.21 -2.57
CA LEU A 37 -4.84 -3.02 -1.62
C LEU A 37 -4.14 -4.34 -1.28
N GLY A 38 -3.67 -5.08 -2.30
CA GLY A 38 -3.02 -6.37 -2.12
C GLY A 38 -1.75 -6.29 -1.29
N ILE A 39 -0.87 -5.31 -1.55
CA ILE A 39 0.36 -5.10 -0.78
C ILE A 39 0.03 -4.70 0.67
N PHE A 40 -0.97 -3.85 0.88
CA PHE A 40 -1.40 -3.45 2.21
C PHE A 40 -1.94 -4.64 3.02
N LEU A 41 -2.79 -5.47 2.42
CA LEU A 41 -3.33 -6.69 3.04
C LEU A 41 -2.24 -7.74 3.30
N MET A 42 -1.27 -7.88 2.39
CA MET A 42 -0.12 -8.77 2.60
C MET A 42 0.69 -8.34 3.82
N GLY A 43 0.95 -7.04 3.95
CA GLY A 43 1.52 -6.52 5.18
C GLY A 43 0.68 -6.91 6.39
N PHE A 44 -0.64 -6.74 6.33
CA PHE A 44 -1.52 -6.94 7.48
C PHE A 44 -1.51 -8.39 7.93
N LEU A 45 -1.45 -9.31 6.97
CA LEU A 45 -1.23 -10.71 7.22
C LEU A 45 0.08 -10.95 7.96
N LEU A 46 1.20 -10.38 7.49
CA LEU A 46 2.50 -10.51 8.16
C LEU A 46 2.50 -9.95 9.57
N TRP A 47 1.81 -8.83 9.81
CA TRP A 47 1.64 -8.26 11.14
C TRP A 47 0.89 -9.21 12.09
N ASN A 48 -0.18 -9.85 11.62
CA ASN A 48 -0.92 -10.83 12.42
C ASN A 48 -0.09 -12.09 12.68
N ILE A 49 0.67 -12.58 11.70
CA ILE A 49 1.59 -13.71 11.87
C ILE A 49 2.64 -13.39 12.95
N ASP A 50 3.25 -12.19 12.91
CA ASP A 50 4.23 -11.77 13.92
C ASP A 50 3.63 -11.74 15.33
N ASN A 51 2.39 -11.24 15.47
CA ASN A 51 1.69 -11.19 16.76
C ASN A 51 1.33 -12.59 17.30
N ILE A 52 0.84 -13.50 16.44
CA ILE A 52 0.42 -14.84 16.86
C ILE A 52 1.62 -15.73 17.19
N PHE A 53 2.67 -15.67 16.38
CA PHE A 53 3.87 -16.53 16.51
C PHE A 53 5.06 -15.82 17.16
N CYS A 54 4.82 -14.76 17.94
CA CYS A 54 5.85 -13.86 18.45
C CYS A 54 6.95 -14.60 19.23
N ASP A 55 6.58 -15.48 20.16
CA ASP A 55 7.55 -16.22 20.98
C ASP A 55 8.35 -17.25 20.18
N SER A 56 7.70 -17.97 19.27
CA SER A 56 8.35 -18.91 18.36
C SER A 56 9.34 -18.20 17.44
N LEU A 57 8.95 -17.08 16.83
CA LEU A 57 9.81 -16.27 15.97
C LEU A 57 10.98 -15.67 16.76
N ARG A 58 10.74 -15.18 17.98
CA ARG A 58 11.80 -14.63 18.83
C ARG A 58 12.80 -15.70 19.28
N ASN A 59 12.33 -16.90 19.61
CA ASN A 59 13.19 -18.03 19.97
C ASN A 59 13.97 -18.57 18.76
N PHE A 60 13.37 -18.57 17.58
CA PHE A 60 14.06 -18.90 16.33
C PHE A 60 15.17 -17.90 16.01
N ARG A 61 14.89 -16.59 16.13
CA ARG A 61 15.85 -15.50 15.89
C ARG A 61 17.10 -15.56 16.78
N LYS A 62 16.99 -16.10 17.99
CA LYS A 62 18.15 -16.31 18.88
C LYS A 62 19.10 -17.42 18.40
N LYS A 63 18.64 -18.32 17.53
CA LYS A 63 19.39 -19.51 17.08
C LYS A 63 19.94 -19.38 15.66
N VAL A 64 19.57 -18.33 14.93
CA VAL A 64 19.95 -18.14 13.51
C VAL A 64 20.85 -16.93 13.31
N PRO A 65 21.65 -16.90 12.24
CA PRO A 65 22.43 -15.73 11.85
C PRO A 65 21.58 -14.45 11.71
N PRO A 66 22.17 -13.26 11.93
CA PRO A 66 21.46 -11.97 11.94
C PRO A 66 20.65 -11.69 10.67
N ILE A 67 21.13 -12.12 9.49
CA ILE A 67 20.46 -11.90 8.20
C ILE A 67 19.10 -12.62 8.16
N ILE A 68 19.05 -13.86 8.63
CA ILE A 68 17.82 -14.64 8.74
C ILE A 68 16.94 -14.07 9.87
N GLY A 69 17.59 -13.54 10.91
CA GLY A 69 16.94 -12.78 11.97
C GLY A 69 16.14 -11.58 11.45
N VAL A 70 16.71 -10.80 10.52
CA VAL A 70 16.04 -9.66 9.86
C VAL A 70 14.92 -10.13 8.94
N ALA A 71 15.15 -11.19 8.13
CA ALA A 71 14.14 -11.72 7.23
C ALA A 71 12.87 -12.19 7.96
N THR A 72 13.02 -12.68 9.20
CA THR A 72 11.92 -13.13 10.07
C THR A 72 11.32 -12.02 10.94
N GLN A 73 11.70 -10.76 10.77
CA GLN A 73 11.03 -9.59 11.38
C GLN A 73 9.80 -9.20 10.56
N PHE A 74 8.72 -9.96 10.68
CA PHE A 74 7.50 -9.69 9.92
C PHE A 74 6.86 -8.35 10.30
N HIS A 75 7.08 -7.85 11.52
CA HIS A 75 6.71 -6.49 11.88
C HIS A 75 7.44 -5.41 11.05
N ALA A 76 8.71 -5.62 10.69
CA ALA A 76 9.44 -4.69 9.82
C ALA A 76 8.90 -4.74 8.39
N TRP A 77 8.62 -5.95 7.88
CA TRP A 77 7.99 -6.13 6.57
C TRP A 77 6.59 -5.51 6.50
N TRP A 78 5.81 -5.58 7.57
CA TRP A 78 4.53 -4.88 7.69
C TRP A 78 4.68 -3.39 7.38
N HIS A 79 5.60 -2.69 8.05
CA HIS A 79 5.84 -1.25 7.81
C HIS A 79 6.21 -0.94 6.36
N ILE A 80 7.09 -1.75 5.76
CA ILE A 80 7.51 -1.58 4.35
C ILE A 80 6.31 -1.75 3.42
N LEU A 81 5.54 -2.83 3.59
CA LEU A 81 4.42 -3.17 2.72
C LEU A 81 3.27 -2.17 2.89
N THR A 82 2.88 -1.80 4.11
CA THR A 82 1.84 -0.78 4.31
C THR A 82 2.26 0.59 3.87
N GLY A 83 3.55 0.94 4.04
CA GLY A 83 4.10 2.20 3.56
C GLY A 83 4.00 2.29 2.04
N LEU A 84 4.41 1.23 1.34
CA LEU A 84 4.30 1.15 -0.11
C LEU A 84 2.83 1.12 -0.58
N GLY A 85 1.98 0.32 0.06
CA GLY A 85 0.55 0.25 -0.23
C GLY A 85 -0.13 1.62 -0.08
N SER A 86 0.19 2.35 1.00
CA SER A 86 -0.32 3.71 1.26
C SER A 86 0.19 4.70 0.22
N TYR A 87 1.47 4.62 -0.15
CA TYR A 87 2.04 5.46 -1.22
C TYR A 87 1.30 5.26 -2.55
N LEU A 88 1.06 4.00 -2.94
CA LEU A 88 0.30 3.67 -4.16
C LEU A 88 -1.15 4.15 -4.07
N HIS A 89 -1.77 4.13 -2.89
CA HIS A 89 -3.12 4.66 -2.69
C HIS A 89 -3.18 6.19 -2.84
N ILE A 90 -2.15 6.91 -2.36
CA ILE A 90 -2.02 8.35 -2.58
C ILE A 90 -1.87 8.64 -4.08
N LEU A 91 -1.02 7.86 -4.76
CA LEU A 91 -0.85 7.96 -6.21
C LEU A 91 -2.17 7.74 -6.95
N PHE A 92 -2.94 6.73 -6.55
CA PHE A 92 -4.27 6.44 -7.08
C PHE A 92 -5.25 7.61 -6.89
N SER A 93 -5.26 8.20 -5.69
CA SER A 93 -6.11 9.35 -5.36
C SER A 93 -5.75 10.58 -6.20
N LEU A 94 -4.45 10.86 -6.34
CA LEU A 94 -3.95 11.95 -7.15
C LEU A 94 -4.29 11.74 -8.63
N TYR A 95 -4.11 10.52 -9.15
CA TYR A 95 -4.43 10.19 -10.53
C TYR A 95 -5.92 10.37 -10.83
N THR A 96 -6.78 9.87 -9.94
CA THR A 96 -8.24 10.03 -10.00
C THR A 96 -8.63 11.50 -10.06
N ARG A 97 -8.05 12.34 -9.18
CA ARG A 97 -8.33 13.78 -9.16
C ARG A 97 -7.86 14.48 -10.44
N THR A 98 -6.70 14.08 -10.96
CA THR A 98 -6.13 14.65 -12.18
C THR A 98 -7.01 14.36 -13.40
N LEU A 99 -7.51 13.13 -13.51
CA LEU A 99 -8.43 12.73 -14.57
C LEU A 99 -9.78 13.46 -14.46
N TYR A 100 -10.30 13.62 -13.24
CA TYR A 100 -11.52 14.38 -13.00
C TYR A 100 -11.39 15.84 -13.48
N LEU A 101 -10.22 16.45 -13.27
CA LEU A 101 -9.90 17.80 -13.75
C LEU A 101 -9.54 17.87 -15.25
N LYS A 102 -9.66 16.75 -16.00
CA LYS A 102 -9.37 16.63 -17.43
C LYS A 102 -7.91 16.93 -17.82
N TYR A 103 -6.98 16.88 -16.86
CA TYR A 103 -5.55 16.88 -17.17
C TYR A 103 -5.12 15.50 -17.67
N ARG A 104 -4.01 15.45 -18.41
CA ARG A 104 -3.40 14.20 -18.87
C ARG A 104 -2.23 13.83 -17.95
N PRO A 105 -2.44 13.01 -16.90
CA PRO A 105 -1.35 12.56 -16.05
C PRO A 105 -0.43 11.63 -16.85
N LYS A 106 0.88 11.80 -16.69
CA LYS A 106 1.89 10.82 -17.15
C LYS A 106 2.56 10.20 -15.94
N VAL A 107 2.53 8.87 -15.84
CA VAL A 107 3.32 8.14 -14.85
C VAL A 107 4.75 8.07 -15.35
N LYS A 108 5.70 8.60 -14.56
CA LYS A 108 7.13 8.35 -14.77
C LYS A 108 7.68 7.55 -13.62
N PHE A 109 8.63 6.67 -13.91
CA PHE A 109 9.33 5.90 -12.91
C PHE A 109 10.67 6.58 -12.59
N LEU A 110 10.79 7.18 -11.41
CA LEU A 110 12.08 7.67 -10.90
C LEU A 110 12.96 6.46 -10.60
N PHE A 111 14.22 6.51 -11.05
CA PHE A 111 15.17 5.41 -10.95
C PHE A 111 14.64 4.06 -11.50
N GLY A 112 13.67 4.10 -12.42
CA GLY A 112 13.05 2.91 -13.02
C GLY A 112 12.10 2.12 -12.10
N ILE A 113 12.00 2.48 -10.81
CA ILE A 113 11.29 1.68 -9.80
C ILE A 113 10.16 2.49 -9.15
N TRP A 114 10.36 3.79 -8.91
CA TRP A 114 9.45 4.58 -8.08
C TRP A 114 8.43 5.36 -8.92
N PRO A 115 7.13 5.00 -8.91
CA PRO A 115 6.14 5.64 -9.76
C PRO A 115 5.75 7.01 -9.24
N VAL A 116 5.84 8.05 -10.07
CA VAL A 116 5.46 9.43 -9.78
C VAL A 116 4.55 9.97 -10.88
N ILE A 117 3.57 10.78 -10.50
CA ILE A 117 2.69 11.48 -11.45
C ILE A 117 3.30 12.82 -11.80
N LEU A 118 3.53 13.03 -13.09
CA LEU A 118 3.87 14.33 -13.64
C LEU A 118 2.66 14.96 -14.31
N PHE A 119 2.50 16.25 -14.04
CA PHE A 119 1.51 17.12 -14.67
C PHE A 119 2.17 17.82 -15.85
N GLU A 120 1.70 17.56 -17.06
CA GLU A 120 1.96 18.47 -18.18
C GLU A 120 0.91 19.59 -18.11
N PRO A 121 1.32 20.87 -17.97
CA PRO A 121 0.38 21.98 -18.09
C PRO A 121 -0.25 21.93 -19.49
N LEU A 122 -1.57 22.18 -19.56
CA LEU A 122 -2.28 22.28 -20.83
C LEU A 122 -1.55 23.32 -21.70
N ARG A 123 -1.03 22.89 -22.84
CA ARG A 123 -0.45 23.79 -23.84
C ARG A 123 -1.58 24.75 -24.24
N LYS A 124 -1.46 26.02 -23.84
CA LYS A 124 -2.36 27.09 -24.28
C LYS A 124 -2.29 27.24 -25.80
#